data_AF-A0A973G735-F1
#
_entry.id   AF-A0A973G735-F1
#
_cell.length_a   1.000
_cell.length_b   1.000
_cell.length_c   1.000
_cell.angle_alpha   90.00
_cell.angle_beta   90.00
_cell.angle_gamma   90.00
#
_symmetry.space_group_name_H-M   'P 1'
#
loop_
_entity.id
_entity.type
_entity.pdbx_description
1 polymer ?
#
loop_
_entity_poly.entity_id
_entity_poly.type
_entity_poly.pdbx_seq_one_letter_code
_entity_poly.pdbx_strand_id
1 'polypeptide(L)'
;MHEESTYAFGVLLQLTTTAQGGRQTPLLGGAGPEARFAYRPNWGLPQMAPPEQTGAPVLAFSAQHIHPGDQVRVVIVPPYPQMLPEWSRVVIGDVLPMYEGSRVCGHGRVLWRRDTYLPVPEPDERRFRAWVLDPTTLAEPA
;
A
#
# COMPACT_ATOMS: atom_id res chain seq x y z
N MET A 1 -5.28 -24.87 5.13
CA MET A 1 -4.78 -23.64 4.49
C MET A 1 -3.32 -23.54 4.85
N HIS A 2 -2.43 -23.42 3.88
CA HIS A 2 -1.01 -23.18 4.17
C HIS A 2 -0.84 -21.68 4.41
N GLU A 3 -0.24 -21.32 5.54
CA GLU A 3 0.15 -19.95 5.82
C GLU A 3 1.39 -19.64 4.98
N GLU A 4 1.28 -18.64 4.11
CA GLU A 4 2.39 -18.18 3.29
C GLU A 4 2.93 -16.89 3.87
N SER A 5 4.22 -16.86 4.24
CA SER A 5 4.80 -15.65 4.84
C SER A 5 4.81 -14.51 3.81
N THR A 6 4.47 -13.32 4.27
CA THR A 6 4.54 -12.10 3.49
C THR A 6 5.05 -10.91 4.30
N TYR A 7 4.98 -9.73 3.70
CA TYR A 7 5.21 -8.44 4.34
C TYR A 7 3.91 -7.63 4.38
N ALA A 8 3.82 -6.74 5.36
CA ALA A 8 2.93 -5.59 5.33
C ALA A 8 3.77 -4.31 5.34
N PHE A 9 3.35 -3.31 4.58
CA PHE A 9 3.99 -2.01 4.54
C PHE A 9 2.99 -0.93 4.88
N GLY A 10 3.31 -0.11 5.88
CA GLY A 10 2.63 1.16 6.11
C GLY A 10 3.21 2.21 5.19
N VAL A 11 2.36 2.85 4.40
CA VAL A 11 2.76 3.76 3.33
C VAL A 11 2.00 5.08 3.47
N LEU A 12 2.72 6.20 3.34
CA LEU A 12 2.14 7.51 3.11
C LEU A 12 2.00 7.71 1.60
N LEU A 13 0.79 7.55 1.10
CA LEU A 13 0.46 7.67 -0.31
C LEU A 13 0.07 9.11 -0.64
N GLN A 14 0.76 9.70 -1.61
CA GLN A 14 0.40 10.96 -2.24
C GLN A 14 -0.16 10.67 -3.63
N LEU A 15 -1.44 10.99 -3.89
CA LEU A 15 -1.99 10.89 -5.24
C LEU A 15 -1.49 12.02 -6.13
N THR A 16 -1.19 11.72 -7.38
CA THR A 16 -0.85 12.71 -8.40
C THR A 16 -2.07 13.57 -8.70
N THR A 17 -1.88 14.89 -8.80
CA THR A 17 -2.99 15.80 -9.15
C THR A 17 -3.51 15.54 -10.56
N THR A 18 -4.77 15.89 -10.83
CA THR A 18 -5.35 15.77 -12.17
C THR A 18 -4.56 16.58 -13.22
N ALA A 19 -4.07 17.77 -12.86
CA ALA A 19 -3.25 18.61 -13.74
C ALA A 19 -1.91 17.98 -14.13
N GLN A 20 -1.35 17.12 -13.27
CA GLN A 20 -0.12 16.35 -13.53
C GLN A 20 -0.40 15.00 -14.20
N GLY A 21 -1.61 14.78 -14.71
CA GLY A 21 -2.00 13.54 -15.39
C GLY A 21 -2.51 12.44 -14.46
N GLY A 22 -2.78 12.74 -13.18
CA GLY A 22 -3.33 11.80 -12.21
C GLY A 22 -4.76 11.32 -12.52
N ARG A 23 -5.44 10.79 -11.50
CA ARG A 23 -6.83 10.33 -11.64
C ARG A 23 -7.76 11.50 -11.97
N GLN A 24 -8.83 11.22 -12.72
CA GLN A 24 -9.92 12.16 -12.99
C GLN A 24 -11.04 12.04 -11.96
N THR A 25 -11.11 10.90 -11.27
CA THR A 25 -12.11 10.59 -10.26
C THR A 25 -11.44 10.19 -8.95
N PRO A 26 -12.14 10.37 -7.81
CA PRO A 26 -11.63 9.91 -6.53
C PRO A 26 -11.29 8.41 -6.56
N LEU A 27 -10.31 8.04 -5.75
CA LEU A 27 -10.09 6.65 -5.38
C LEU A 27 -11.00 6.32 -4.20
N LEU A 28 -11.79 5.26 -4.34
CA LEU A 28 -12.63 4.74 -3.26
C LEU A 28 -11.76 3.84 -2.37
N GLY A 29 -11.70 4.19 -1.09
CA GLY A 29 -10.92 3.48 -0.08
C GLY A 29 -11.74 3.20 1.17
N GLY A 30 -11.04 3.07 2.29
CA GLY A 30 -11.60 2.91 3.62
C GLY A 30 -10.80 1.91 4.45
N ALA A 31 -11.06 1.90 5.75
CA ALA A 31 -10.53 0.92 6.68
C ALA A 31 -11.57 -0.13 7.08
N GLY A 32 -12.80 -0.08 6.53
CA GLY A 32 -13.85 -1.05 6.80
C GLY A 32 -13.57 -2.42 6.18
N PRO A 33 -14.17 -3.51 6.70
CA PRO A 33 -14.01 -4.86 6.14
C PRO A 33 -14.29 -4.96 4.64
N GLU A 34 -15.26 -4.21 4.14
CA GLU A 34 -15.66 -4.13 2.74
C GLU A 34 -14.59 -3.55 1.81
N ALA A 35 -13.69 -2.71 2.33
CA ALA A 35 -12.61 -2.09 1.57
C ALA A 35 -11.33 -2.95 1.53
N ARG A 36 -11.24 -3.99 2.38
CA ARG A 36 -10.02 -4.79 2.54
C ARG A 36 -9.69 -5.54 1.26
N PHE A 37 -8.50 -5.28 0.73
CA PHE A 37 -7.96 -5.92 -0.47
C PHE A 37 -8.82 -5.74 -1.74
N ALA A 38 -9.77 -4.80 -1.70
CA ALA A 38 -10.65 -4.47 -2.83
C ALA A 38 -9.89 -3.69 -3.91
N TYR A 39 -9.01 -2.78 -3.51
CA TYR A 39 -8.14 -2.06 -4.43
C TYR A 39 -6.77 -2.73 -4.56
N ARG A 40 -6.35 -2.97 -5.81
CA ARG A 40 -5.15 -3.75 -6.16
C ARG A 40 -4.27 -2.96 -7.14
N PRO A 41 -3.59 -1.91 -6.67
CA PRO A 41 -2.69 -1.15 -7.52
C PRO A 41 -1.42 -1.94 -7.77
N ASN A 42 -0.71 -1.53 -8.82
CA ASN A 42 0.65 -1.96 -9.08
C ASN A 42 1.64 -0.93 -8.53
N TRP A 43 2.85 -1.39 -8.22
CA TRP A 43 3.91 -0.59 -7.63
C TRP A 43 5.23 -0.82 -8.36
N GLY A 44 5.96 0.24 -8.64
CA GLY A 44 7.37 0.14 -9.03
C GLY A 44 8.23 -0.02 -7.79
N LEU A 45 9.11 -1.02 -7.80
CA LEU A 45 10.05 -1.28 -6.70
C LEU A 45 11.43 -0.69 -7.01
N PRO A 46 12.29 -0.42 -6.01
CA PRO A 46 13.54 0.32 -6.21
C PRO A 46 14.48 -0.25 -7.31
N GLN A 47 14.46 -1.56 -7.51
CA GLN A 47 15.28 -2.29 -8.48
C GLN A 47 14.61 -2.50 -9.84
N MET A 48 13.35 -2.10 -10.00
CA MET A 48 12.59 -2.25 -11.24
C MET A 48 12.82 -1.05 -12.15
N ALA A 49 13.00 -1.29 -13.44
CA ALA A 49 13.07 -0.23 -14.44
C ALA A 49 11.66 0.06 -15.00
N PRO A 50 11.18 1.31 -15.05
CA PRO A 50 9.89 1.60 -15.65
C PRO A 50 9.81 1.03 -17.08
N PRO A 51 8.68 0.38 -17.48
CA PRO A 51 7.39 0.33 -16.79
C PRO A 51 7.17 -0.93 -15.92
N GLU A 52 8.24 -1.61 -15.50
CA GLU A 52 8.15 -2.77 -14.61
C GLU A 52 7.45 -2.40 -13.30
N GLN A 53 6.52 -3.25 -12.89
CA GLN A 53 5.64 -3.02 -11.76
C GLN A 53 5.10 -4.35 -11.23
N THR A 54 4.72 -4.39 -9.96
CA THR A 54 4.15 -5.57 -9.32
C THR A 54 2.98 -5.21 -8.40
N GLY A 55 2.02 -6.12 -8.29
CA GLY A 55 0.81 -5.91 -7.52
C GLY A 55 1.05 -6.00 -6.01
N ALA A 56 0.48 -5.06 -5.26
CA ALA A 56 0.27 -5.22 -3.82
C ALA A 56 -1.12 -4.69 -3.44
N PRO A 57 -2.07 -5.59 -3.14
CA PRO A 57 -3.39 -5.23 -2.62
C PRO A 57 -3.31 -4.31 -1.41
N VAL A 58 -4.23 -3.34 -1.36
CA VAL A 58 -4.37 -2.43 -0.21
C VAL A 58 -5.27 -3.09 0.83
N LEU A 59 -4.75 -3.29 2.04
CA LEU A 59 -5.54 -3.75 3.18
C LEU A 59 -6.49 -2.66 3.68
N ALA A 60 -6.04 -1.42 3.78
CA ALA A 60 -6.84 -0.31 4.31
C ALA A 60 -6.30 1.05 3.86
N PHE A 61 -7.21 2.03 3.77
CA PHE A 61 -6.91 3.45 3.64
C PHE A 61 -7.45 4.24 4.84
N SER A 62 -6.80 5.35 5.14
CA SER A 62 -7.20 6.30 6.20
C SER A 62 -8.42 7.14 5.84
N ALA A 63 -8.81 7.17 4.57
CA ALA A 63 -9.97 7.91 4.07
C ALA A 63 -10.79 7.06 3.09
N GLN A 64 -12.09 7.36 2.99
CA GLN A 64 -13.02 6.65 2.10
C GLN A 64 -13.06 7.25 0.68
N HIS A 65 -12.95 8.57 0.57
CA HIS A 65 -12.93 9.29 -0.70
C HIS A 65 -11.60 10.03 -0.80
N ILE A 66 -10.74 9.58 -1.69
CA ILE A 66 -9.36 10.09 -1.80
C ILE A 66 -9.24 10.79 -3.14
N HIS A 67 -9.18 12.11 -3.12
CA HIS A 67 -9.14 12.94 -4.31
C HIS A 67 -7.72 13.01 -4.90
N PRO A 68 -7.59 13.26 -6.21
CA PRO A 68 -6.29 13.55 -6.81
C PRO A 68 -5.58 14.69 -6.09
N GLY A 69 -4.31 14.51 -5.71
CA GLY A 69 -3.57 15.47 -4.89
C GLY A 69 -3.68 15.24 -3.37
N ASP A 70 -4.55 14.34 -2.91
CA ASP A 70 -4.64 14.01 -1.49
C ASP A 70 -3.46 13.17 -1.02
N GLN A 71 -3.18 13.30 0.27
CA GLN A 71 -2.23 12.47 0.98
C GLN A 71 -2.97 11.61 2.00
N VAL A 72 -2.72 10.30 1.98
CA VAL A 72 -3.39 9.34 2.87
C VAL A 72 -2.43 8.26 3.34
N ARG A 73 -2.66 7.75 4.54
CA ARG A 73 -2.03 6.50 5.01
C ARG A 73 -2.73 5.30 4.40
N VAL A 74 -1.94 4.32 3.97
CA VAL A 74 -2.39 3.03 3.44
C VAL A 74 -1.54 1.90 3.99
N VAL A 75 -2.11 0.71 4.08
CA VAL A 75 -1.34 -0.52 4.28
C VAL A 75 -1.45 -1.38 3.03
N ILE A 76 -0.30 -1.76 2.48
CA ILE A 76 -0.23 -2.70 1.35
C ILE A 76 0.35 -4.03 1.81
N VAL A 77 -0.16 -5.12 1.25
CA VAL A 77 0.26 -6.49 1.56
C VAL A 77 0.49 -7.23 0.24
N PRO A 78 1.75 -7.44 -0.17
CA PRO A 78 2.04 -8.23 -1.35
C PRO A 78 1.52 -9.66 -1.17
N PRO A 79 0.95 -10.28 -2.22
CA PRO A 79 0.33 -11.59 -2.07
C PRO A 79 1.36 -12.73 -2.00
N TYR A 80 2.59 -12.57 -2.52
CA TYR A 80 3.57 -13.66 -2.59
C TYR A 80 5.03 -13.15 -2.62
N PRO A 81 5.54 -12.46 -1.59
CA PRO A 81 6.88 -11.87 -1.66
C PRO A 81 7.99 -12.93 -1.66
N GLN A 82 7.74 -14.16 -1.19
CA GLN A 82 8.69 -15.26 -1.41
C GLN A 82 8.82 -15.64 -2.89
N MET A 83 7.77 -15.41 -3.69
CA MET A 83 7.78 -15.64 -5.14
C MET A 83 8.29 -14.42 -5.91
N LEU A 84 8.42 -13.27 -5.24
CA LEU A 84 8.93 -12.01 -5.78
C LEU A 84 9.99 -11.43 -4.85
N PRO A 85 11.25 -11.91 -4.94
CA PRO A 85 12.37 -11.45 -4.10
C PRO A 85 12.52 -9.94 -4.03
N GLU A 86 12.00 -9.23 -5.02
CA GLU A 86 11.94 -7.79 -5.13
C GLU A 86 11.29 -7.09 -3.92
N TRP A 87 10.22 -7.66 -3.35
CA TRP A 87 9.55 -7.06 -2.19
C TRP A 87 10.40 -7.11 -0.91
N SER A 88 11.29 -8.09 -0.80
CA SER A 88 12.20 -8.22 0.35
C SER A 88 13.24 -7.10 0.43
N ARG A 89 13.46 -6.40 -0.70
CA ARG A 89 14.42 -5.29 -0.81
C ARG A 89 13.81 -3.93 -0.50
N VAL A 90 12.49 -3.84 -0.37
CA VAL A 90 11.82 -2.60 0.02
C VAL A 90 12.15 -2.29 1.48
N VAL A 91 12.62 -1.07 1.72
CA VAL A 91 13.02 -0.57 3.04
C VAL A 91 12.23 0.68 3.43
N ILE A 92 12.30 1.02 4.72
CA ILE A 92 11.71 2.25 5.25
C ILE A 92 12.36 3.46 4.55
N GLY A 93 11.53 4.42 4.13
CA GLY A 93 11.97 5.62 3.43
C GLY A 93 11.88 5.53 1.91
N ASP A 94 11.81 4.31 1.34
CA ASP A 94 11.63 4.13 -0.11
C ASP A 94 10.36 4.84 -0.59
N VAL A 95 10.42 5.38 -1.80
CA VAL A 95 9.28 5.99 -2.49
C VAL A 95 8.91 5.10 -3.67
N LEU A 96 7.73 4.48 -3.58
CA LEU A 96 7.22 3.53 -4.55
C LEU A 96 6.22 4.25 -5.47
N PRO A 97 6.48 4.38 -6.78
CA PRO A 97 5.48 4.86 -7.71
C PRO A 97 4.30 3.88 -7.78
N MET A 98 3.08 4.40 -7.62
CA MET A 98 1.83 3.67 -7.73
C MET A 98 1.29 3.80 -9.16
N TYR A 99 0.99 2.68 -9.79
CA TYR A 99 0.56 2.60 -11.18
C TYR A 99 -0.90 2.14 -11.32
N GLU A 100 -1.56 2.72 -12.33
CA GLU A 100 -2.80 2.22 -12.92
C GLU A 100 -2.57 2.05 -14.42
N GLY A 101 -2.48 0.80 -14.87
CA GLY A 101 -1.97 0.49 -16.21
C GLY A 101 -0.50 0.92 -16.34
N SER A 102 -0.17 1.69 -17.37
CA SER A 102 1.17 2.23 -17.60
C SER A 102 1.44 3.56 -16.90
N ARG A 103 0.44 4.14 -16.24
CA ARG A 103 0.48 5.51 -15.74
C ARG A 103 0.76 5.55 -14.24
N VAL A 104 1.70 6.41 -13.83
CA VAL A 104 1.90 6.75 -12.41
C VAL A 104 0.77 7.65 -11.92
N CYS A 105 0.04 7.19 -10.92
CA CYS A 105 -1.11 7.89 -10.35
C CYS A 105 -0.92 8.30 -8.89
N GLY A 106 0.21 7.92 -8.28
CA GLY A 106 0.62 8.38 -6.97
C GLY A 106 2.03 7.91 -6.61
N HIS A 107 2.51 8.31 -5.45
CA HIS A 107 3.79 7.90 -4.89
C HIS A 107 3.61 7.58 -3.41
N GLY A 108 4.05 6.39 -3.01
CA GLY A 108 3.95 5.92 -1.63
C GLY A 108 5.31 5.95 -0.95
N ARG A 109 5.47 6.73 0.12
CA ARG A 109 6.65 6.64 0.99
C ARG A 109 6.44 5.55 2.04
N VAL A 110 7.35 4.58 2.13
CA VAL A 110 7.30 3.51 3.14
C VAL A 110 7.67 4.08 4.51
N LEU A 111 6.76 3.92 5.48
CA LEU A 111 6.93 4.38 6.87
C LEU A 111 7.32 3.25 7.82
N TRP A 112 6.80 2.05 7.60
CA TRP A 112 7.21 0.84 8.32
C TRP A 112 7.04 -0.39 7.43
N ARG A 113 7.74 -1.46 7.80
CA ARG A 113 7.66 -2.78 7.20
C ARG A 113 7.55 -3.81 8.33
N ARG A 114 6.70 -4.82 8.15
CA ARG A 114 6.58 -5.93 9.08
C ARG A 114 6.40 -7.25 8.34
N ASP A 115 6.94 -8.32 8.91
CA ASP A 115 6.65 -9.69 8.47
C ASP A 115 5.25 -10.10 8.96
N THR A 116 4.51 -10.83 8.13
CA THR A 116 3.18 -11.37 8.45
C THR A 116 2.91 -12.60 7.57
N TYR A 117 1.67 -13.05 7.48
CA TYR A 117 1.26 -14.22 6.72
C TYR A 117 0.04 -13.94 5.85
N LEU A 118 -0.24 -14.84 4.91
CA LEU A 118 -1.50 -14.89 4.18
C LEU A 118 -2.27 -16.17 4.53
N PRO A 119 -3.57 -16.06 4.85
CA PRO A 119 -4.31 -14.81 5.08
C PRO A 119 -3.72 -14.00 6.24
N VAL A 120 -3.86 -12.66 6.19
CA VAL A 120 -3.33 -11.78 7.26
C VAL A 120 -4.00 -12.16 8.58
N PRO A 121 -3.22 -12.52 9.62
CA PRO A 121 -3.77 -12.87 10.92
C PRO A 121 -4.64 -11.74 11.48
N GLU A 122 -5.75 -12.07 12.12
CA GLU A 122 -6.68 -11.06 12.67
C GLU A 122 -6.00 -10.05 13.62
N PRO A 123 -5.06 -10.43 14.51
CA PRO A 123 -4.34 -9.47 15.34
C PRO A 123 -3.52 -8.47 14.51
N ASP A 124 -2.82 -8.95 13.50
CA ASP A 124 -2.02 -8.12 12.59
C ASP A 124 -2.94 -7.16 11.81
N GLU A 125 -4.04 -7.68 11.29
CA GLU A 125 -5.01 -6.90 10.54
C GLU A 125 -5.63 -5.77 11.38
N ARG A 126 -6.06 -6.07 12.61
CA ARG A 126 -6.57 -5.05 13.55
C ARG A 126 -5.51 -3.99 13.83
N ARG A 127 -4.27 -4.41 14.07
CA ARG A 127 -3.15 -3.51 14.37
C ARG A 127 -2.80 -2.60 13.18
N PHE A 128 -2.71 -3.16 11.98
CA PHE A 128 -2.43 -2.39 10.76
C PHE A 128 -3.55 -1.39 10.46
N ARG A 129 -4.81 -1.78 10.66
CA ARG A 129 -5.96 -0.87 10.50
C ARG A 129 -5.95 0.26 11.54
N ALA A 130 -5.62 -0.06 12.80
CA ALA A 130 -5.49 0.96 13.84
C ALA A 130 -4.41 2.01 13.48
N TRP A 131 -3.26 1.57 12.96
CA TRP A 131 -2.21 2.48 12.48
C TRP A 131 -2.66 3.41 11.35
N VAL A 132 -3.43 2.88 10.40
CA VAL A 132 -3.99 3.67 9.30
C VAL A 132 -4.90 4.77 9.83
N LEU A 133 -5.69 4.49 10.86
CA LEU A 133 -6.69 5.39 11.42
C LEU A 133 -6.13 6.40 12.44
N ASP A 134 -4.99 6.11 13.06
CA ASP A 134 -4.34 7.01 14.01
C ASP A 134 -3.13 7.73 13.38
N PRO A 135 -3.27 9.00 12.96
CA PRO A 135 -2.18 9.75 12.34
C PRO A 135 -1.03 10.09 13.30
N THR A 136 -1.20 9.91 14.61
CA THR A 136 -0.16 10.21 15.60
C THR A 136 0.87 9.10 15.74
N THR A 137 0.51 7.87 15.34
CA THR A 137 1.44 6.73 15.34
C THR A 137 2.37 6.81 14.12
N LEU A 138 3.58 7.34 14.31
CA LEU A 138 4.59 7.46 13.25
C LEU A 138 5.39 6.17 13.01
N ALA A 139 5.51 5.35 14.04
CA ALA A 139 6.32 4.13 14.03
C ALA A 139 5.49 2.90 13.61
N GLU A 140 6.19 1.78 13.45
CA GLU A 140 5.56 0.46 13.34
C GLU A 140 4.56 0.26 14.49
N PRO A 141 3.34 -0.22 14.22
CA PRO A 141 2.39 -0.42 15.29
C PRO A 141 2.87 -1.55 16.21
N ALA A 142 2.79 -1.34 17.52
CA ALA A 142 3.19 -2.32 18.54
C ALA A 142 2.33 -3.59 18.46
#